data_AF-A0A8T5XGK8-F1
#
_entry.id   AF-A0A8T5XGK8-F1
#
_cell.length_a   1.000
_cell.length_b   1.000
_cell.length_c   1.000
_cell.angle_alpha   90.00
_cell.angle_beta   90.00
_cell.angle_gamma   90.00
#
_symmetry.space_group_name_H-M   'P 1'
#
loop_
_entity.id
_entity.type
_entity.pdbx_description
1 polymer ?
#
loop_
_entity_poly.entity_id
_entity_poly.type
_entity_poly.pdbx_seq_one_letter_code
_entity_poly.pdbx_strand_id
1 'polypeptide(L)'
;MNKLKSKMIIIIAIMTIITTGCNISAINTANPKDNIEENEDENQEKENDLEDSDKSEDKEDEKKDNEKEEEKQVKEIDLQKVKPNEAGQVMVLMYHSIGEPEGQFRRTPDNFRKDLKILYEKGYRPISLEDYVTGNITTEAGYTPIVLTFDDGWQDNFNLIETKNNKTKIDPDCAVAILEEFNKKHPDFPLEATFFVNMYPFGQQKYIKEKLKYIVDKGMDIGNHTINHANFSKANITKIQKELSGIVKMVNNNIDYNVNTLSLPFGERPDNKDLYKYLESGEYEGTEYKNIAILNVGWDPDKSPYHNKFNRHSIHRIRASDLEKYVQGVGMYDWMKHFETGARTKYISDGNSDIVTVPKGFEDVIDDDKIKNKNLRVYTIKK
;
A
#
# COMPACT_ATOMS: atom_id res chain seq x y z
N MET A 1 61.85 -9.11 20.52
CA MET A 1 60.93 -8.12 19.91
C MET A 1 59.51 -8.60 20.12
N ASN A 2 58.61 -7.72 20.55
CA ASN A 2 57.29 -8.12 21.06
C ASN A 2 56.24 -8.15 19.95
N LYS A 3 55.38 -9.18 19.93
CA LYS A 3 54.05 -9.09 19.33
C LYS A 3 53.02 -9.02 20.46
N LEU A 4 52.52 -7.82 20.72
CA LEU A 4 51.45 -7.62 21.71
C LEU A 4 50.13 -8.19 21.18
N LYS A 5 49.34 -8.75 22.09
CA LYS A 5 47.97 -9.16 21.83
C LYS A 5 47.06 -7.95 22.00
N SER A 6 46.12 -7.72 21.09
CA SER A 6 44.92 -6.93 21.38
C SER A 6 43.75 -7.89 21.53
N LYS A 7 42.99 -7.78 22.62
CA LYS A 7 41.72 -8.51 22.83
C LYS A 7 40.59 -7.54 22.53
N MET A 8 39.65 -7.94 21.68
CA MET A 8 38.41 -7.17 21.50
C MET A 8 37.53 -7.38 22.73
N ILE A 9 37.21 -6.29 23.45
CA ILE A 9 36.37 -6.32 24.64
C ILE A 9 34.92 -6.17 24.21
N ILE A 10 34.11 -7.19 24.49
CA ILE A 10 32.65 -7.14 24.31
C ILE A 10 32.06 -6.50 25.57
N ILE A 11 31.48 -5.30 25.44
CA ILE A 11 30.74 -4.64 26.52
C ILE A 11 29.28 -5.06 26.41
N ILE A 12 28.83 -5.91 27.34
CA ILE A 12 27.41 -6.28 27.49
C ILE A 12 26.76 -5.28 28.43
N ALA A 13 25.90 -4.41 27.88
CA ALA A 13 25.11 -3.48 28.68
C ALA A 13 23.93 -4.20 29.33
N ILE A 14 24.06 -4.58 30.61
CA ILE A 14 22.97 -5.16 31.39
C ILE A 14 22.09 -4.03 31.91
N MET A 15 20.87 -3.91 31.38
CA MET A 15 19.91 -2.89 31.80
C MET A 15 18.96 -3.45 32.86
N THR A 16 19.25 -3.19 34.13
CA THR A 16 18.42 -3.64 35.27
C THR A 16 17.14 -2.82 35.37
N ILE A 17 16.00 -3.42 35.03
CA ILE A 17 14.67 -2.84 35.26
C ILE A 17 14.35 -2.93 36.76
N ILE A 18 14.16 -1.78 37.40
CA ILE A 18 13.65 -1.69 38.77
C ILE A 18 12.12 -1.74 38.73
N THR A 19 11.54 -2.70 39.44
CA THR A 19 10.09 -2.86 39.56
C THR A 19 9.58 -2.20 40.84
N THR A 20 8.83 -1.11 40.69
CA THR A 20 8.02 -0.52 41.78
C THR A 20 6.56 -0.44 41.33
N GLY A 21 5.75 -1.40 41.79
CA GLY A 21 4.31 -1.37 41.61
C GLY A 21 3.60 -0.74 42.81
N CYS A 22 2.45 -0.13 42.58
CA CYS A 22 1.42 0.14 43.59
C CYS A 22 0.05 -0.17 43.01
N ASN A 23 -0.69 -1.07 43.67
CA ASN A 23 -2.14 -1.19 43.49
C ASN A 23 -2.84 -0.08 44.27
N ILE A 24 -4.01 0.37 43.80
CA ILE A 24 -5.11 0.79 44.68
C ILE A 24 -6.44 0.42 44.00
N SER A 25 -7.44 0.14 44.83
CA SER A 25 -8.67 -0.58 44.45
C SER A 25 -9.79 0.32 43.93
N ALA A 26 -10.74 -0.31 43.22
CA ALA A 26 -12.01 0.31 42.85
C ALA A 26 -12.86 0.70 44.07
N ILE A 27 -13.67 1.74 43.90
CA ILE A 27 -14.88 2.03 44.69
C ILE A 27 -16.05 2.21 43.69
N ASN A 28 -17.28 2.05 44.17
CA ASN A 28 -18.43 1.59 43.40
C ASN A 28 -19.61 2.58 43.41
N THR A 29 -20.71 2.21 42.76
CA THR A 29 -22.12 2.60 42.99
C THR A 29 -22.68 3.98 42.57
N ALA A 30 -23.99 3.91 42.28
CA ALA A 30 -25.04 4.93 42.45
C ALA A 30 -25.35 5.89 41.28
N ASN A 31 -26.21 5.42 40.39
CA ASN A 31 -27.14 6.26 39.61
C ASN A 31 -28.42 6.51 40.44
N PRO A 32 -28.99 7.73 40.46
CA PRO A 32 -30.42 7.95 40.73
C PRO A 32 -31.18 8.26 39.43
N LYS A 33 -32.51 8.08 39.45
CA LYS A 33 -33.42 8.37 38.33
C LYS A 33 -34.39 9.52 38.65
N ASP A 34 -35.19 9.83 37.62
CA ASP A 34 -36.65 10.03 37.63
C ASP A 34 -37.22 11.46 37.51
N ASN A 35 -38.39 11.47 36.86
CA ASN A 35 -39.34 12.54 36.53
C ASN A 35 -38.89 13.56 35.45
N ILE A 36 -39.55 13.73 34.30
CA ILE A 36 -41.00 13.80 33.93
C ILE A 36 -41.61 15.17 34.23
N GLU A 37 -42.01 15.90 33.19
CA GLU A 37 -43.35 16.50 33.00
C GLU A 37 -43.57 16.87 31.51
N GLU A 38 -44.82 17.14 31.13
CA GLU A 38 -45.34 17.07 29.74
C GLU A 38 -45.82 18.45 29.17
N ASN A 39 -46.72 18.41 28.17
CA ASN A 39 -47.37 19.46 27.36
C ASN A 39 -46.66 19.78 26.02
N GLU A 40 -47.29 19.70 24.82
CA GLU A 40 -48.61 20.18 24.33
C GLU A 40 -48.67 21.74 24.26
N ASP A 41 -49.05 22.42 23.17
CA ASP A 41 -49.50 22.00 21.81
C ASP A 41 -48.89 22.98 20.73
N GLU A 42 -49.33 23.25 19.49
CA GLU A 42 -50.60 23.08 18.75
C GLU A 42 -50.41 22.92 17.21
N ASN A 43 -51.52 22.54 16.56
CA ASN A 43 -51.93 22.54 15.13
C ASN A 43 -51.29 23.63 14.19
N GLN A 44 -51.33 23.53 12.85
CA GLN A 44 -52.53 23.31 12.00
C GLN A 44 -52.30 22.64 10.63
N GLU A 45 -53.37 21.98 10.19
CA GLU A 45 -53.56 21.27 8.91
C GLU A 45 -53.85 22.23 7.74
N LYS A 46 -53.78 21.72 6.51
CA LYS A 46 -55.00 21.57 5.68
C LYS A 46 -54.83 20.69 4.44
N GLU A 47 -55.82 19.81 4.26
CA GLU A 47 -56.04 18.99 3.07
C GLU A 47 -56.90 19.73 2.03
N ASN A 48 -57.04 19.14 0.84
CA ASN A 48 -58.33 18.89 0.15
C ASN A 48 -58.12 18.23 -1.24
N ASP A 49 -57.79 16.93 -1.21
CA ASP A 49 -58.69 15.80 -1.54
C ASP A 49 -59.56 15.74 -2.85
N LEU A 50 -60.04 14.52 -3.17
CA LEU A 50 -61.02 14.08 -4.19
C LEU A 50 -60.47 13.87 -5.64
N GLU A 51 -60.41 12.65 -6.21
CA GLU A 51 -61.47 11.71 -6.71
C GLU A 51 -61.84 11.96 -8.21
N ASP A 52 -62.15 10.98 -9.09
CA ASP A 52 -62.20 9.49 -9.05
C ASP A 52 -62.13 8.90 -10.50
N SER A 53 -61.95 7.58 -10.63
CA SER A 53 -62.52 6.66 -11.65
C SER A 53 -61.74 6.25 -12.94
N ASP A 54 -61.38 4.94 -12.95
CA ASP A 54 -61.75 3.91 -13.95
C ASP A 54 -60.86 3.51 -15.18
N LYS A 55 -60.71 2.17 -15.31
CA LYS A 55 -60.43 1.30 -16.50
C LYS A 55 -59.15 1.39 -17.38
N SER A 56 -58.27 0.40 -17.13
CA SER A 56 -57.75 -0.64 -18.06
C SER A 56 -57.13 -0.31 -19.43
N GLU A 57 -55.91 -0.80 -19.64
CA GLU A 57 -55.63 -1.90 -20.60
C GLU A 57 -54.21 -2.48 -20.39
N ASP A 58 -54.05 -3.81 -20.41
CA ASP A 58 -52.74 -4.47 -20.42
C ASP A 58 -52.10 -4.38 -21.82
N LYS A 59 -50.85 -3.91 -21.91
CA LYS A 59 -49.95 -4.21 -23.04
C LYS A 59 -48.52 -4.45 -22.55
N GLU A 60 -48.04 -5.65 -22.80
CA GLU A 60 -46.62 -6.00 -22.70
C GLU A 60 -45.86 -5.28 -23.82
N ASP A 61 -44.71 -4.67 -23.51
CA ASP A 61 -43.81 -4.08 -24.50
C ASP A 61 -42.38 -4.59 -24.21
N GLU A 62 -41.88 -5.47 -25.08
CA GLU A 62 -40.54 -6.08 -24.95
C GLU A 62 -39.44 -5.03 -25.13
N LYS A 63 -38.97 -4.44 -24.03
CA LYS A 63 -37.69 -3.70 -24.04
C LYS A 63 -36.54 -4.69 -24.18
N LYS A 64 -36.12 -4.91 -25.42
CA LYS A 64 -34.85 -5.54 -25.74
C LYS A 64 -33.71 -4.66 -25.25
N ASP A 65 -32.96 -5.17 -24.29
CA ASP A 65 -31.70 -4.58 -23.85
C ASP A 65 -30.69 -4.65 -24.99
N ASN A 66 -30.56 -3.54 -25.72
CA ASN A 66 -29.40 -3.30 -26.56
C ASN A 66 -28.24 -2.89 -25.64
N GLU A 67 -27.59 -3.88 -25.02
CA GLU A 67 -26.26 -3.69 -24.47
C GLU A 67 -25.34 -3.18 -25.58
N LYS A 68 -24.99 -1.90 -25.50
CA LYS A 68 -23.91 -1.35 -26.32
C LYS A 68 -22.60 -1.79 -25.71
N GLU A 69 -21.96 -2.77 -26.32
CA GLU A 69 -20.52 -2.92 -26.21
C GLU A 69 -19.88 -1.62 -26.70
N GLU A 70 -19.47 -0.75 -25.76
CA GLU A 70 -18.61 0.37 -26.11
C GLU A 70 -17.23 -0.18 -26.47
N GLU A 71 -16.98 -0.34 -27.78
CA GLU A 71 -15.64 -0.58 -28.30
C GLU A 71 -14.70 0.48 -27.73
N LYS A 72 -13.85 0.10 -26.76
CA LYS A 72 -12.75 0.94 -26.28
C LYS A 72 -11.87 1.30 -27.49
N GLN A 73 -12.06 2.49 -28.06
CA GLN A 73 -11.16 2.97 -29.10
C GLN A 73 -9.74 3.05 -28.55
N VAL A 74 -8.91 2.10 -28.97
CA VAL A 74 -7.49 2.06 -28.62
C VAL A 74 -6.86 3.33 -29.17
N LYS A 75 -6.53 4.28 -28.27
CA LYS A 75 -5.80 5.49 -28.64
C LYS A 75 -4.48 5.08 -29.29
N GLU A 76 -4.34 5.33 -30.58
CA GLU A 76 -3.13 4.98 -31.32
C GLU A 76 -1.98 5.90 -30.88
N ILE A 77 -0.94 5.32 -30.29
CA ILE A 77 0.22 6.06 -29.79
C ILE A 77 1.39 6.04 -30.78
N ASP A 78 2.13 7.14 -30.87
CA ASP A 78 3.39 7.17 -31.60
C ASP A 78 4.46 6.38 -30.82
N LEU A 79 4.62 5.10 -31.18
CA LEU A 79 5.61 4.17 -30.62
C LEU A 79 7.06 4.66 -30.75
N GLN A 80 7.37 5.55 -31.71
CA GLN A 80 8.71 6.09 -31.90
C GLN A 80 8.98 7.30 -31.00
N LYS A 81 7.93 8.03 -30.60
CA LYS A 81 7.99 9.12 -29.61
C LYS A 81 7.88 8.61 -28.17
N VAL A 82 6.89 7.78 -27.89
CA VAL A 82 6.58 7.23 -26.55
C VAL A 82 7.62 6.20 -26.12
N LYS A 83 8.07 5.36 -27.06
CA LYS A 83 9.00 4.24 -26.84
C LYS A 83 8.63 3.35 -25.63
N PRO A 84 7.39 2.80 -25.60
CA PRO A 84 6.95 1.93 -24.50
C PRO A 84 7.85 0.70 -24.37
N ASN A 85 8.04 0.24 -23.13
CA ASN A 85 8.74 -0.99 -22.84
C ASN A 85 8.19 -1.61 -21.56
N GLU A 86 7.16 -2.42 -21.73
CA GLU A 86 6.43 -3.03 -20.63
C GLU A 86 7.05 -4.37 -20.18
N ALA A 87 8.22 -4.74 -20.72
CA ALA A 87 9.13 -5.71 -20.11
C ALA A 87 10.12 -5.05 -19.11
N GLY A 88 10.13 -3.71 -19.04
CA GLY A 88 11.00 -2.92 -18.17
C GLY A 88 10.72 -3.08 -16.68
N GLN A 89 11.57 -2.47 -15.86
CA GLN A 89 11.55 -2.62 -14.40
C GLN A 89 10.74 -1.53 -13.71
N VAL A 90 10.08 -1.92 -12.62
CA VAL A 90 9.20 -1.10 -11.79
C VAL A 90 9.91 -0.82 -10.46
N MET A 91 9.77 0.40 -9.93
CA MET A 91 10.27 0.71 -8.58
C MET A 91 9.17 0.42 -7.56
N VAL A 92 9.52 -0.31 -6.50
CA VAL A 92 8.66 -0.48 -5.32
C VAL A 92 9.38 0.21 -4.17
N LEU A 93 8.90 1.39 -3.78
CA LEU A 93 9.55 2.24 -2.79
C LEU A 93 9.18 1.83 -1.37
N MET A 94 10.19 1.76 -0.51
CA MET A 94 10.08 1.42 0.90
C MET A 94 10.42 2.66 1.76
N TYR A 95 9.38 3.25 2.32
CA TYR A 95 9.42 4.20 3.43
C TYR A 95 9.14 3.46 4.75
N HIS A 96 9.47 4.06 5.89
CA HIS A 96 9.00 3.64 7.22
C HIS A 96 8.45 4.89 7.92
N SER A 97 9.28 5.65 8.66
CA SER A 97 8.90 6.91 9.31
C SER A 97 8.98 8.11 8.34
N ILE A 98 7.98 8.99 8.36
CA ILE A 98 7.97 10.31 7.70
C ILE A 98 8.02 11.40 8.77
N GLY A 99 9.22 11.73 9.25
CA GLY A 99 9.43 12.61 10.40
C GLY A 99 10.87 13.09 10.57
N GLU A 100 11.12 13.85 11.63
CA GLU A 100 12.42 14.49 11.92
C GLU A 100 13.25 13.71 12.96
N PRO A 101 14.60 13.81 12.94
CA PRO A 101 15.44 14.21 11.82
C PRO A 101 15.62 13.06 10.80
N GLU A 102 16.01 13.39 9.56
CA GLU A 102 16.34 12.40 8.50
C GLU A 102 17.29 11.29 9.01
N GLY A 103 16.94 10.02 8.75
CA GLY A 103 17.59 8.85 9.33
C GLY A 103 17.61 7.61 8.42
N GLN A 104 18.04 6.46 8.96
CA GLN A 104 18.20 5.23 8.16
C GLN A 104 16.88 4.68 7.63
N PHE A 105 15.81 4.83 8.41
CA PHE A 105 14.44 4.42 8.10
C PHE A 105 13.47 5.58 8.37
N ARG A 106 13.92 6.82 8.11
CA ARG A 106 13.16 8.05 8.35
C ARG A 106 13.45 9.09 7.28
N ARG A 107 12.42 9.48 6.53
CA ARG A 107 12.44 10.60 5.57
C ARG A 107 11.81 11.81 6.25
N THR A 108 12.32 13.02 6.08
CA THR A 108 11.62 14.20 6.61
C THR A 108 10.36 14.52 5.79
N PRO A 109 9.34 15.18 6.36
CA PRO A 109 8.15 15.63 5.63
C PRO A 109 8.49 16.42 4.35
N ASP A 110 9.46 17.34 4.43
CA ASP A 110 9.90 18.14 3.28
C ASP A 110 10.70 17.33 2.25
N ASN A 111 11.53 16.37 2.68
CA ASN A 111 12.19 15.46 1.76
C ASN A 111 11.21 14.49 1.09
N PHE A 112 10.13 14.08 1.77
CA PHE A 112 9.07 13.28 1.17
C PHE A 112 8.23 14.08 0.15
N ARG A 113 7.89 15.34 0.44
CA ARG A 113 7.31 16.29 -0.54
C ARG A 113 8.20 16.47 -1.78
N LYS A 114 9.52 16.58 -1.58
CA LYS A 114 10.53 16.62 -2.65
C LYS A 114 10.58 15.31 -3.45
N ASP A 115 10.47 14.15 -2.81
CA ASP A 115 10.43 12.86 -3.48
C ASP A 115 9.21 12.74 -4.40
N LEU A 116 8.00 13.02 -3.90
CA LEU A 116 6.76 12.99 -4.70
C LEU A 116 6.86 13.95 -5.91
N LYS A 117 7.39 15.16 -5.70
CA LYS A 117 7.64 16.13 -6.78
C LYS A 117 8.58 15.57 -7.85
N ILE A 118 9.71 14.99 -7.45
CA ILE A 118 10.70 14.42 -8.38
C ILE A 118 10.13 13.20 -9.12
N LEU A 119 9.33 12.37 -8.45
CA LEU A 119 8.62 11.25 -9.06
C LEU A 119 7.66 11.74 -10.16
N TYR A 120 6.79 12.70 -9.82
CA TYR A 120 5.85 13.30 -10.75
C TYR A 120 6.54 13.93 -11.97
N GLU A 121 7.59 14.73 -11.75
CA GLU A 121 8.36 15.43 -12.79
C GLU A 121 9.16 14.49 -13.70
N LYS A 122 9.57 13.31 -13.20
CA LYS A 122 10.23 12.26 -14.01
C LYS A 122 9.25 11.28 -14.67
N GLY A 123 7.96 11.57 -14.61
CA GLY A 123 6.91 10.76 -15.24
C GLY A 123 6.62 9.44 -14.53
N TYR A 124 6.90 9.33 -13.23
CA TYR A 124 6.41 8.22 -12.41
C TYR A 124 4.96 8.48 -11.99
N ARG A 125 4.15 7.41 -11.92
CA ARG A 125 2.73 7.46 -11.53
C ARG A 125 2.42 6.31 -10.57
N PRO A 126 1.91 6.60 -9.36
CA PRO A 126 1.53 5.56 -8.42
C PRO A 126 0.48 4.61 -9.01
N ILE A 127 0.61 3.33 -8.66
CA ILE A 127 -0.39 2.27 -8.85
C ILE A 127 -0.51 1.46 -7.56
N SER A 128 -1.65 0.80 -7.35
CA SER A 128 -1.81 -0.09 -6.20
C SER A 128 -0.81 -1.26 -6.27
N LEU A 129 -0.52 -1.86 -5.13
CA LEU A 129 0.29 -3.06 -5.10
C LEU A 129 -0.44 -4.26 -5.74
N GLU A 130 -1.77 -4.27 -5.71
CA GLU A 130 -2.59 -5.29 -6.38
C GLU A 130 -2.50 -5.17 -7.91
N ASP A 131 -2.64 -3.96 -8.49
CA ASP A 131 -2.45 -3.72 -9.92
C ASP A 131 -1.06 -4.14 -10.39
N TYR A 132 -0.03 -3.86 -9.58
CA TYR A 132 1.33 -4.28 -9.89
C TYR A 132 1.47 -5.81 -9.95
N VAL A 133 0.94 -6.56 -8.98
CA VAL A 133 1.11 -8.04 -8.97
C VAL A 133 0.14 -8.80 -9.87
N THR A 134 -0.97 -8.18 -10.28
CA THR A 134 -1.94 -8.73 -11.23
C THR A 134 -1.65 -8.34 -12.69
N GLY A 135 -0.89 -7.26 -12.91
CA GLY A 135 -0.67 -6.70 -14.25
C GLY A 135 -1.86 -5.88 -14.75
N ASN A 136 -2.64 -5.27 -13.86
CA ASN A 136 -3.70 -4.32 -14.22
C ASN A 136 -3.14 -2.89 -14.39
N ILE A 137 -2.09 -2.74 -15.20
CA ILE A 137 -1.38 -1.47 -15.35
C ILE A 137 -2.21 -0.50 -16.20
N THR A 138 -2.78 0.52 -15.56
CA THR A 138 -3.60 1.59 -16.18
C THR A 138 -2.83 2.90 -16.40
N THR A 139 -1.53 2.91 -16.10
CA THR A 139 -0.64 4.07 -16.26
C THR A 139 -0.66 4.63 -17.69
N GLU A 140 -0.77 5.96 -17.84
CA GLU A 140 -0.83 6.60 -19.15
C GLU A 140 0.42 6.38 -20.02
N ALA A 141 0.24 6.47 -21.34
CA ALA A 141 1.28 6.25 -22.35
C ALA A 141 2.52 7.14 -22.13
N GLY A 142 3.69 6.52 -22.00
CA GLY A 142 4.97 7.21 -21.77
C GLY A 142 5.33 7.46 -20.30
N TYR A 143 4.39 7.26 -19.38
CA TYR A 143 4.64 7.28 -17.94
C TYR A 143 5.14 5.92 -17.44
N THR A 144 5.64 5.89 -16.21
CA THR A 144 6.18 4.70 -15.54
C THR A 144 5.39 4.41 -14.26
N PRO A 145 4.84 3.19 -14.08
CA PRO A 145 4.22 2.82 -12.81
C PRO A 145 5.24 2.82 -11.67
N ILE A 146 4.80 3.15 -10.47
CA ILE A 146 5.57 3.02 -9.23
C ILE A 146 4.65 2.56 -8.10
N VAL A 147 5.16 1.74 -7.18
CA VAL A 147 4.42 1.33 -5.98
C VAL A 147 5.03 2.03 -4.77
N LEU A 148 4.20 2.63 -3.92
CA LEU A 148 4.61 3.30 -2.68
C LEU A 148 4.25 2.42 -1.47
N THR A 149 5.23 2.07 -0.64
CA THR A 149 5.01 1.23 0.56
C THR A 149 5.60 1.85 1.82
N PHE A 150 4.89 1.72 2.93
CA PHE A 150 5.26 2.19 4.26
C PHE A 150 5.23 1.02 5.24
N ASP A 151 6.35 0.71 5.89
CA ASP A 151 6.42 -0.35 6.91
C ASP A 151 6.19 0.19 8.34
N ASP A 152 6.02 -0.75 9.28
CA ASP A 152 5.67 -0.59 10.71
C ASP A 152 4.32 0.09 11.02
N GLY A 153 3.86 1.02 10.19
CA GLY A 153 2.72 1.87 10.46
C GLY A 153 3.02 2.90 11.56
N TRP A 154 4.11 3.66 11.42
CA TRP A 154 4.52 4.71 12.37
C TRP A 154 3.40 5.74 12.59
N GLN A 155 3.37 6.38 13.76
CA GLN A 155 2.39 7.46 14.02
C GLN A 155 2.47 8.59 12.98
N ASP A 156 3.68 8.88 12.49
CA ASP A 156 3.94 9.89 11.47
C ASP A 156 3.54 9.46 10.03
N ASN A 157 3.09 8.22 9.83
CA ASN A 157 2.44 7.82 8.58
C ASN A 157 1.02 8.43 8.51
N PHE A 158 0.30 8.41 9.63
CA PHE A 158 -1.01 9.00 9.75
C PHE A 158 -1.19 9.51 11.18
N ASN A 159 -0.92 10.79 11.43
CA ASN A 159 -1.06 11.40 12.74
C ASN A 159 -2.35 12.23 12.83
N LEU A 160 -3.07 12.14 13.95
CA LEU A 160 -4.20 13.02 14.27
C LEU A 160 -3.80 13.94 15.41
N ILE A 161 -3.79 15.25 15.16
CA ILE A 161 -3.43 16.27 16.14
C ILE A 161 -4.68 17.01 16.64
N GLU A 162 -4.68 17.32 17.93
CA GLU A 162 -5.79 18.03 18.56
C GLU A 162 -5.80 19.51 18.19
N THR A 163 -6.99 20.07 18.12
CA THR A 163 -7.26 21.48 17.83
C THR A 163 -8.14 22.07 18.91
N LYS A 164 -8.40 23.39 18.84
CA LYS A 164 -9.29 24.07 19.80
C LYS A 164 -10.66 23.36 19.86
N ASN A 165 -11.20 23.25 21.07
CA ASN A 165 -12.49 22.62 21.37
C ASN A 165 -12.52 21.10 21.13
N ASN A 166 -11.43 20.40 21.46
CA ASN A 166 -11.31 18.93 21.49
C ASN A 166 -11.61 18.22 20.16
N LYS A 167 -11.46 18.91 19.03
CA LYS A 167 -11.57 18.33 17.68
C LYS A 167 -10.21 17.88 17.17
N THR A 168 -10.12 16.70 16.56
CA THR A 168 -8.94 16.25 15.81
C THR A 168 -8.89 16.89 14.42
N LYS A 169 -7.69 16.95 13.86
CA LYS A 169 -7.46 17.05 12.41
C LYS A 169 -6.28 16.16 12.02
N ILE A 170 -6.15 15.85 10.73
CA ILE A 170 -4.93 15.21 10.22
C ILE A 170 -3.75 16.19 10.32
N ASP A 171 -2.61 15.67 10.74
CA ASP A 171 -1.34 16.38 10.78
C ASP A 171 -0.83 16.65 9.35
N PRO A 172 -0.61 17.91 8.93
CA PRO A 172 -0.16 18.22 7.57
C PRO A 172 1.23 17.65 7.22
N ASP A 173 2.02 17.25 8.22
CA ASP A 173 3.37 16.69 8.03
C ASP A 173 3.40 15.14 8.04
N CYS A 174 2.27 14.45 8.25
CA CYS A 174 2.21 12.99 8.16
C CYS A 174 2.03 12.49 6.72
N ALA A 175 2.46 11.26 6.44
CA ALA A 175 2.51 10.69 5.09
C ALA A 175 1.17 10.77 4.33
N VAL A 176 0.06 10.39 4.98
CA VAL A 176 -1.30 10.44 4.41
C VAL A 176 -1.68 11.86 3.98
N ALA A 177 -1.44 12.88 4.82
CA ALA A 177 -1.77 14.26 4.47
C ALA A 177 -0.92 14.80 3.31
N ILE A 178 0.36 14.43 3.25
CA ILE A 178 1.27 14.83 2.18
C ILE A 178 0.86 14.18 0.84
N LEU A 179 0.50 12.89 0.85
CA LEU A 179 -0.01 12.17 -0.32
C LEU A 179 -1.32 12.79 -0.83
N GLU A 180 -2.28 13.06 0.06
CA GLU A 180 -3.54 13.73 -0.30
C GLU A 180 -3.34 15.15 -0.84
N GLU A 181 -2.48 15.96 -0.20
CA GLU A 181 -2.20 17.32 -0.67
C GLU A 181 -1.50 17.30 -2.04
N PHE A 182 -0.67 16.30 -2.30
CA PHE A 182 0.00 16.11 -3.58
C PHE A 182 -0.98 15.68 -4.68
N ASN A 183 -1.77 14.63 -4.48
CA ASN A 183 -2.82 14.18 -5.40
C ASN A 183 -3.84 15.31 -5.69
N LYS A 184 -4.24 16.09 -4.68
CA LYS A 184 -5.15 17.23 -4.87
C LYS A 184 -4.58 18.34 -5.77
N LYS A 185 -3.26 18.49 -5.84
CA LYS A 185 -2.55 19.42 -6.75
C LYS A 185 -2.23 18.79 -8.10
N HIS A 186 -2.12 17.46 -8.14
CA HIS A 186 -1.74 16.64 -9.28
C HIS A 186 -2.71 15.46 -9.41
N PRO A 187 -3.95 15.66 -9.89
CA PRO A 187 -4.97 14.60 -9.93
C PRO A 187 -4.59 13.43 -10.85
N ASP A 188 -3.67 13.67 -11.78
CA ASP A 188 -3.04 12.69 -12.66
C ASP A 188 -1.91 11.90 -11.97
N PHE A 189 -1.65 12.12 -10.67
CA PHE A 189 -0.79 11.32 -9.80
C PHE A 189 -1.68 10.62 -8.76
N PRO A 190 -2.08 9.36 -9.00
CA PRO A 190 -3.03 8.63 -8.15
C PRO A 190 -2.64 8.55 -6.66
N LEU A 191 -3.64 8.45 -5.79
CA LEU A 191 -3.50 8.36 -4.34
C LEU A 191 -3.20 6.92 -3.89
N GLU A 192 -2.19 6.30 -4.48
CA GLU A 192 -1.88 4.88 -4.29
C GLU A 192 -0.70 4.68 -3.33
N ALA A 193 -0.96 3.99 -2.22
CA ALA A 193 0.06 3.61 -1.24
C ALA A 193 -0.40 2.43 -0.37
N THR A 194 0.51 1.52 -0.02
CA THR A 194 0.25 0.43 0.93
C THR A 194 0.93 0.69 2.28
N PHE A 195 0.13 0.71 3.36
CA PHE A 195 0.61 0.81 4.73
C PHE A 195 0.64 -0.57 5.39
N PHE A 196 1.84 -1.12 5.58
CA PHE A 196 2.07 -2.40 6.24
C PHE A 196 2.10 -2.23 7.76
N VAL A 197 1.13 -2.83 8.47
CA VAL A 197 0.86 -2.55 9.87
C VAL A 197 1.17 -3.71 10.84
N ASN A 198 1.49 -3.33 12.08
CA ASN A 198 1.61 -4.20 13.27
C ASN A 198 0.40 -4.03 14.23
N MET A 199 0.43 -4.62 15.43
CA MET A 199 -0.68 -4.59 16.42
C MET A 199 -1.21 -3.20 16.81
N TYR A 200 -0.37 -2.16 16.78
CA TYR A 200 -0.72 -0.82 17.23
C TYR A 200 -0.49 0.24 16.13
N PRO A 201 -1.24 0.17 15.01
CA PRO A 201 -0.99 1.01 13.86
C PRO A 201 -1.17 2.49 14.20
N PHE A 202 -0.26 3.30 13.68
CA PHE A 202 -0.29 4.77 13.72
C PHE A 202 -0.31 5.36 15.15
N GLY A 203 0.22 4.63 16.14
CA GLY A 203 0.56 5.10 17.50
C GLY A 203 -0.59 5.55 18.42
N GLN A 204 -1.79 5.80 17.90
CA GLN A 204 -2.90 6.41 18.63
C GLN A 204 -4.08 5.43 18.73
N GLN A 205 -4.01 4.51 19.70
CA GLN A 205 -4.93 3.37 19.85
C GLN A 205 -6.43 3.73 19.76
N LYS A 206 -6.83 4.86 20.34
CA LYS A 206 -8.21 5.41 20.29
C LYS A 206 -8.77 5.55 18.87
N TYR A 207 -7.89 5.81 17.89
CA TYR A 207 -8.26 6.16 16.52
C TYR A 207 -7.94 5.06 15.49
N ILE A 208 -7.61 3.83 15.91
CA ILE A 208 -7.25 2.73 14.98
C ILE A 208 -8.34 2.50 13.93
N LYS A 209 -9.60 2.32 14.35
CA LYS A 209 -10.74 2.13 13.44
C LYS A 209 -10.95 3.31 12.48
N GLU A 210 -10.83 4.53 12.99
CA GLU A 210 -10.96 5.78 12.22
C GLU A 210 -9.89 5.85 11.13
N LYS A 211 -8.62 5.60 11.49
CA LYS A 211 -7.49 5.66 10.56
C LYS A 211 -7.49 4.54 9.53
N LEU A 212 -7.73 3.29 9.95
CA LEU A 212 -7.83 2.16 9.03
C LEU A 212 -8.96 2.37 8.02
N LYS A 213 -10.15 2.81 8.47
CA LYS A 213 -11.25 3.13 7.56
C LYS A 213 -10.89 4.27 6.62
N TYR A 214 -10.29 5.35 7.14
CA TYR A 214 -9.96 6.52 6.33
C TYR A 214 -8.92 6.23 5.22
N ILE A 215 -7.94 5.35 5.47
CA ILE A 215 -6.98 4.91 4.44
C ILE A 215 -7.72 4.16 3.32
N VAL A 216 -8.57 3.19 3.66
CA VAL A 216 -9.33 2.38 2.68
C VAL A 216 -10.36 3.23 1.92
N ASP A 217 -11.10 4.12 2.62
CA ASP A 217 -12.06 5.05 2.02
C ASP A 217 -11.41 6.06 1.05
N LYS A 218 -10.07 6.17 1.05
CA LYS A 218 -9.28 7.02 0.16
C LYS A 218 -8.68 6.27 -1.04
N GLY A 219 -8.86 4.94 -1.11
CA GLY A 219 -8.23 4.11 -2.14
C GLY A 219 -6.79 3.69 -1.84
N MET A 220 -6.34 3.79 -0.59
CA MET A 220 -5.02 3.30 -0.16
C MET A 220 -5.14 1.96 0.56
N ASP A 221 -4.11 1.11 0.47
CA ASP A 221 -4.12 -0.26 0.99
C ASP A 221 -3.67 -0.35 2.45
N ILE A 222 -4.23 -1.32 3.17
CA ILE A 222 -3.67 -1.86 4.42
C ILE A 222 -3.00 -3.21 4.13
N GLY A 223 -1.73 -3.34 4.52
CA GLY A 223 -0.92 -4.55 4.36
C GLY A 223 -0.50 -5.19 5.68
N ASN A 224 -0.08 -6.44 5.63
CA ASN A 224 0.39 -7.21 6.78
C ASN A 224 1.88 -6.99 7.06
N HIS A 225 2.25 -6.53 8.27
CA HIS A 225 3.65 -6.53 8.73
C HIS A 225 3.89 -7.48 9.90
N THR A 226 3.05 -8.52 10.06
CA THR A 226 2.94 -9.42 11.22
C THR A 226 2.45 -8.74 12.50
N ILE A 227 1.74 -9.46 13.37
CA ILE A 227 1.14 -8.83 14.55
C ILE A 227 2.20 -8.33 15.56
N ASN A 228 3.34 -9.01 15.70
CA ASN A 228 4.41 -8.66 16.65
C ASN A 228 5.77 -8.26 16.00
N HIS A 229 5.79 -7.81 14.73
CA HIS A 229 7.03 -7.53 13.98
C HIS A 229 8.04 -8.72 14.02
N ALA A 230 7.53 -9.91 13.66
CA ALA A 230 8.24 -11.17 13.82
C ALA A 230 9.32 -11.40 12.75
N ASN A 231 10.57 -11.55 13.19
CA ASN A 231 11.59 -12.25 12.39
C ASN A 231 11.14 -13.71 12.14
N PHE A 232 11.15 -14.16 10.89
CA PHE A 232 10.71 -15.50 10.52
C PHE A 232 11.83 -16.52 10.30
N SER A 233 13.11 -16.17 10.30
CA SER A 233 14.23 -17.08 9.97
C SER A 233 14.16 -18.39 10.78
N LYS A 234 13.85 -18.30 12.07
CA LYS A 234 13.71 -19.48 12.97
C LYS A 234 12.26 -19.79 13.38
N ALA A 235 11.28 -19.31 12.62
CA ALA A 235 9.87 -19.55 12.91
C ALA A 235 9.42 -20.94 12.44
N ASN A 236 8.53 -21.55 13.22
CA ASN A 236 7.79 -22.75 12.81
C ASN A 236 6.43 -22.37 12.21
N ILE A 237 5.72 -23.38 11.67
CA ILE A 237 4.39 -23.22 11.04
C ILE A 237 3.46 -22.41 11.95
N THR A 238 3.29 -22.82 13.21
CA THR A 238 2.39 -22.18 14.18
C THR A 238 2.73 -20.72 14.43
N LYS A 239 4.02 -20.36 14.51
CA LYS A 239 4.47 -18.97 14.65
C LYS A 239 4.14 -18.15 13.40
N ILE A 240 4.40 -18.69 12.20
CA ILE A 240 4.09 -18.00 10.93
C ILE A 240 2.58 -17.73 10.82
N GLN A 241 1.75 -18.77 10.94
CA GLN A 241 0.31 -18.63 10.75
C GLN A 241 -0.33 -17.75 11.84
N LYS A 242 0.11 -17.84 13.10
CA LYS A 242 -0.34 -16.94 14.19
C LYS A 242 0.00 -15.47 13.95
N GLU A 243 1.20 -15.20 13.45
CA GLU A 243 1.67 -13.83 13.22
C GLU A 243 0.97 -13.14 12.06
N LEU A 244 0.65 -13.89 11.00
CA LEU A 244 -0.03 -13.37 9.81
C LEU A 244 -1.55 -13.24 10.02
N SER A 245 -2.21 -14.29 10.52
CA SER A 245 -3.64 -14.26 10.85
C SER A 245 -3.95 -13.22 11.93
N GLY A 246 -3.00 -12.96 12.84
CA GLY A 246 -3.15 -11.94 13.88
C GLY A 246 -3.42 -10.54 13.34
N ILE A 247 -2.83 -10.15 12.20
CA ILE A 247 -3.13 -8.85 11.57
C ILE A 247 -4.48 -8.86 10.86
N VAL A 248 -4.83 -9.93 10.15
CA VAL A 248 -6.17 -10.04 9.54
C VAL A 248 -7.25 -9.91 10.62
N LYS A 249 -7.08 -10.59 11.77
CA LYS A 249 -7.96 -10.48 12.93
C LYS A 249 -7.98 -9.06 13.53
N MET A 250 -6.84 -8.38 13.60
CA MET A 250 -6.74 -7.01 14.13
C MET A 250 -7.46 -6.01 13.22
N VAL A 251 -7.26 -6.08 11.90
CA VAL A 251 -7.95 -5.21 10.93
C VAL A 251 -9.44 -5.52 10.91
N ASN A 252 -9.84 -6.79 10.85
CA ASN A 252 -11.24 -7.20 10.73
C ASN A 252 -12.07 -6.91 11.99
N ASN A 253 -11.43 -6.83 13.17
CA ASN A 253 -12.07 -6.32 14.39
C ASN A 253 -12.37 -4.80 14.35
N ASN A 254 -11.78 -4.06 13.42
CA ASN A 254 -11.95 -2.62 13.26
C ASN A 254 -12.80 -2.27 12.02
N ILE A 255 -12.49 -2.81 10.85
CA ILE A 255 -13.13 -2.53 9.56
C ILE A 255 -13.33 -3.84 8.77
N ASP A 256 -14.28 -3.88 7.84
CA ASP A 256 -14.37 -4.98 6.88
C ASP A 256 -13.39 -4.73 5.72
N TYR A 257 -12.32 -5.53 5.62
CA TYR A 257 -11.25 -5.34 4.63
C TYR A 257 -10.40 -6.60 4.43
N ASN A 258 -10.04 -6.92 3.18
CA ASN A 258 -9.23 -8.09 2.84
C ASN A 258 -7.72 -7.79 2.87
N VAL A 259 -7.05 -8.03 4.00
CA VAL A 259 -5.58 -7.87 4.09
C VAL A 259 -4.87 -8.99 3.31
N ASN A 260 -4.48 -8.68 2.07
CA ASN A 260 -3.98 -9.62 1.08
C ASN A 260 -2.51 -9.40 0.65
N THR A 261 -1.75 -8.56 1.35
CA THR A 261 -0.32 -8.31 1.04
C THR A 261 0.55 -8.40 2.29
N LEU A 262 1.81 -8.83 2.13
CA LEU A 262 2.76 -9.05 3.24
C LEU A 262 4.11 -8.37 2.99
N SER A 263 4.48 -7.41 3.82
CA SER A 263 5.85 -6.93 3.95
C SER A 263 6.55 -7.74 5.04
N LEU A 264 7.68 -8.38 4.73
CA LEU A 264 8.40 -9.21 5.69
C LEU A 264 9.22 -8.35 6.66
N PRO A 265 9.01 -8.45 8.00
CA PRO A 265 9.85 -7.78 8.98
C PRO A 265 11.32 -8.14 8.79
N PHE A 266 12.20 -7.13 8.80
CA PHE A 266 13.63 -7.24 8.48
C PHE A 266 13.96 -7.81 7.07
N GLY A 267 12.96 -8.11 6.23
CA GLY A 267 13.11 -8.86 4.98
C GLY A 267 13.29 -10.37 5.17
N GLU A 268 13.11 -10.88 6.39
CA GLU A 268 13.55 -12.22 6.79
C GLU A 268 12.51 -13.31 6.48
N ARG A 269 12.98 -14.43 5.94
CA ARG A 269 12.18 -15.61 5.57
C ARG A 269 12.65 -16.84 6.36
N PRO A 270 11.80 -17.85 6.60
CA PRO A 270 12.21 -19.06 7.30
C PRO A 270 13.43 -19.75 6.67
N ASP A 271 14.35 -20.24 7.51
CA ASP A 271 15.54 -20.99 7.09
C ASP A 271 15.14 -22.23 6.26
N ASN A 272 13.99 -22.85 6.58
CA ASN A 272 13.39 -23.92 5.77
C ASN A 272 12.42 -23.36 4.71
N LYS A 273 12.78 -23.54 3.43
CA LYS A 273 11.99 -23.15 2.27
C LYS A 273 10.63 -23.87 2.15
N ASP A 274 10.47 -25.07 2.73
CA ASP A 274 9.18 -25.78 2.76
C ASP A 274 8.08 -25.00 3.49
N LEU A 275 8.48 -24.01 4.30
CA LEU A 275 7.59 -23.14 5.05
C LEU A 275 7.15 -21.89 4.25
N TYR A 276 7.72 -21.62 3.08
CA TYR A 276 7.40 -20.41 2.29
C TYR A 276 5.92 -20.36 1.87
N LYS A 277 5.30 -21.51 1.59
CA LYS A 277 3.87 -21.62 1.33
C LYS A 277 2.98 -21.08 2.46
N TYR A 278 3.46 -21.11 3.72
CA TYR A 278 2.76 -20.52 4.86
C TYR A 278 2.96 -19.00 4.97
N LEU A 279 3.87 -18.39 4.20
CA LEU A 279 3.87 -16.95 3.97
C LEU A 279 2.80 -16.55 2.94
N GLU A 280 2.46 -17.46 2.00
CA GLU A 280 1.46 -17.24 0.95
C GLU A 280 0.02 -17.44 1.46
N SER A 281 -0.25 -18.46 2.27
CA SER A 281 -1.58 -18.69 2.87
C SER A 281 -1.56 -19.58 4.11
N GLY A 282 -2.60 -19.48 4.93
CA GLY A 282 -2.78 -20.29 6.13
C GLY A 282 -4.01 -19.89 6.95
N GLU A 283 -4.16 -20.50 8.12
CA GLU A 283 -5.24 -20.25 9.07
C GLU A 283 -4.72 -20.39 10.51
N TYR A 284 -5.13 -19.50 11.40
CA TYR A 284 -4.88 -19.67 12.83
C TYR A 284 -6.07 -19.21 13.67
N GLU A 285 -6.58 -20.10 14.52
CA GLU A 285 -7.73 -19.87 15.40
C GLU A 285 -8.97 -19.36 14.63
N GLY A 286 -9.33 -19.99 13.51
CA GLY A 286 -10.50 -19.66 12.69
C GLY A 286 -10.35 -18.37 11.88
N THR A 287 -9.12 -17.87 11.70
CA THR A 287 -8.81 -16.69 10.88
C THR A 287 -7.88 -17.11 9.76
N GLU A 288 -8.40 -17.14 8.52
CA GLU A 288 -7.61 -17.38 7.31
C GLU A 288 -6.81 -16.14 6.88
N TYR A 289 -5.78 -16.34 6.06
CA TYR A 289 -5.09 -15.28 5.31
C TYR A 289 -4.56 -15.80 3.98
N LYS A 290 -4.43 -14.90 3.00
CA LYS A 290 -3.89 -15.21 1.67
C LYS A 290 -3.19 -13.98 1.08
N ASN A 291 -1.86 -14.05 0.98
CA ASN A 291 -1.03 -12.97 0.46
C ASN A 291 -0.81 -13.12 -1.04
N ILE A 292 -1.37 -12.20 -1.85
CA ILE A 292 -1.10 -12.11 -3.30
C ILE A 292 0.28 -11.50 -3.58
N ALA A 293 0.80 -10.69 -2.66
CA ALA A 293 2.11 -10.05 -2.74
C ALA A 293 2.91 -10.33 -1.46
N ILE A 294 4.20 -10.66 -1.60
CA ILE A 294 5.13 -10.80 -0.47
C ILE A 294 6.44 -10.06 -0.79
N LEU A 295 6.75 -9.04 0.01
CA LEU A 295 7.79 -8.05 -0.26
C LEU A 295 8.99 -8.27 0.68
N ASN A 296 10.17 -8.22 0.09
CA ASN A 296 11.45 -8.33 0.79
C ASN A 296 12.00 -6.94 1.17
N VAL A 297 13.03 -6.91 2.01
CA VAL A 297 13.96 -5.77 2.07
C VAL A 297 14.99 -5.98 0.96
N GLY A 298 14.60 -5.62 -0.26
CA GLY A 298 15.46 -5.67 -1.45
C GLY A 298 16.41 -4.48 -1.55
N TRP A 299 17.04 -4.34 -2.71
CA TRP A 299 17.87 -3.18 -3.03
C TRP A 299 17.77 -2.69 -4.48
N ASP A 300 16.93 -3.27 -5.35
CA ASP A 300 16.85 -2.87 -6.76
C ASP A 300 15.43 -2.90 -7.35
N PRO A 301 15.17 -2.17 -8.47
CA PRO A 301 13.89 -2.20 -9.18
C PRO A 301 13.56 -3.62 -9.64
N ASP A 302 12.35 -4.07 -9.34
CA ASP A 302 11.89 -5.41 -9.67
C ASP A 302 11.36 -5.47 -11.13
N LYS A 303 11.03 -6.66 -11.60
CA LYS A 303 10.59 -6.94 -12.96
C LYS A 303 9.18 -6.41 -13.23
N SER A 304 8.89 -6.11 -14.49
CA SER A 304 7.50 -6.02 -14.98
C SER A 304 6.71 -7.28 -14.57
N PRO A 305 5.42 -7.16 -14.20
CA PRO A 305 4.59 -8.32 -13.89
C PRO A 305 4.58 -9.35 -15.02
N TYR A 306 4.63 -8.88 -16.27
CA TYR A 306 4.57 -9.70 -17.48
C TYR A 306 5.87 -10.48 -17.75
N HIS A 307 6.94 -10.25 -16.97
CA HIS A 307 8.23 -10.89 -17.20
C HIS A 307 8.27 -12.31 -16.62
N ASN A 308 8.82 -13.27 -17.37
CA ASN A 308 8.99 -14.69 -16.99
C ASN A 308 9.90 -14.96 -15.77
N LYS A 309 10.44 -13.91 -15.12
CA LYS A 309 11.20 -13.99 -13.86
C LYS A 309 10.60 -13.16 -12.72
N PHE A 310 9.48 -12.48 -12.96
CA PHE A 310 8.73 -11.82 -11.90
C PHE A 310 8.08 -12.85 -10.97
N ASN A 311 8.26 -12.66 -9.67
CA ASN A 311 7.68 -13.48 -8.61
C ASN A 311 7.02 -12.57 -7.56
N ARG A 312 5.69 -12.42 -7.64
CA ARG A 312 4.89 -11.63 -6.69
C ARG A 312 5.03 -12.06 -5.22
N HIS A 313 5.44 -13.31 -4.95
CA HIS A 313 5.71 -13.79 -3.59
C HIS A 313 7.18 -13.55 -3.15
N SER A 314 7.95 -12.75 -3.88
CA SER A 314 9.34 -12.39 -3.58
C SER A 314 9.75 -11.02 -4.15
N ILE A 315 8.89 -10.01 -3.97
CA ILE A 315 9.07 -8.69 -4.56
C ILE A 315 10.27 -7.96 -3.97
N HIS A 316 11.10 -7.37 -4.83
CA HIS A 316 12.21 -6.50 -4.45
C HIS A 316 11.72 -5.06 -4.19
N ARG A 317 12.33 -4.40 -3.20
CA ARG A 317 12.04 -3.01 -2.85
C ARG A 317 13.30 -2.16 -2.84
N ILE A 318 13.12 -0.85 -2.98
CA ILE A 318 14.18 0.17 -2.94
C ILE A 318 13.93 1.06 -1.72
N ARG A 319 14.95 1.30 -0.90
CA ARG A 319 14.80 2.27 0.21
C ARG A 319 14.68 3.68 -0.35
N ALA A 320 13.60 4.37 0.00
CA ALA A 320 13.32 5.71 -0.50
C ALA A 320 14.07 6.79 0.32
N SER A 321 15.38 6.90 0.08
CA SER A 321 16.26 7.92 0.64
C SER A 321 17.43 8.20 -0.31
N ASP A 322 18.05 9.37 -0.16
CA ASP A 322 19.27 9.83 -0.83
C ASP A 322 20.48 9.91 0.15
N LEU A 323 20.32 9.43 1.39
CA LEU A 323 21.42 9.38 2.37
C LEU A 323 22.39 8.23 2.08
N GLU A 324 23.42 8.51 1.28
CA GLU A 324 24.43 7.55 0.81
C GLU A 324 25.04 6.66 1.92
N LYS A 325 25.25 7.19 3.13
CA LYS A 325 25.69 6.42 4.32
C LYS A 325 24.80 5.21 4.67
N TYR A 326 23.56 5.20 4.19
CA TYR A 326 22.56 4.15 4.40
C TYR A 326 22.16 3.41 3.13
N VAL A 327 22.24 4.05 1.95
CA VAL A 327 21.79 3.48 0.67
C VAL A 327 22.90 3.04 -0.28
N GLN A 328 24.15 3.50 -0.11
CA GLN A 328 25.36 2.96 -0.79
C GLN A 328 25.19 2.72 -2.30
N GLY A 329 24.73 3.73 -3.03
CA GLY A 329 24.51 3.70 -4.48
C GLY A 329 23.32 2.85 -4.96
N VAL A 330 22.44 2.40 -4.06
CA VAL A 330 21.21 1.67 -4.40
C VAL A 330 19.94 2.32 -3.82
N GLY A 331 19.98 3.64 -3.62
CA GLY A 331 18.83 4.45 -3.24
C GLY A 331 17.90 4.79 -4.41
N MET A 332 16.76 5.42 -4.11
CA MET A 332 15.77 5.80 -5.14
C MET A 332 16.36 6.62 -6.30
N TYR A 333 17.15 7.66 -6.00
CA TYR A 333 17.71 8.51 -7.05
C TYR A 333 18.85 7.84 -7.83
N ASP A 334 19.56 6.85 -7.24
CA ASP A 334 20.56 6.06 -7.95
C ASP A 334 19.89 5.19 -9.02
N TRP A 335 18.76 4.57 -8.70
CA TRP A 335 18.00 3.79 -9.68
C TRP A 335 17.37 4.65 -10.78
N MET A 336 16.89 5.86 -10.46
CA MET A 336 16.50 6.84 -11.49
C MET A 336 17.66 7.14 -12.44
N LYS A 337 18.86 7.40 -11.90
CA LYS A 337 20.08 7.64 -12.69
C LYS A 337 20.50 6.43 -13.52
N HIS A 338 20.34 5.20 -13.00
CA HIS A 338 20.59 3.97 -13.75
C HIS A 338 19.61 3.77 -14.92
N PHE A 339 18.35 4.20 -14.78
CA PHE A 339 17.40 4.24 -15.89
C PHE A 339 17.74 5.34 -16.92
N GLU A 340 18.06 6.55 -16.46
CA GLU A 340 18.40 7.70 -17.32
C GLU A 340 19.68 7.46 -18.14
N THR A 341 20.65 6.72 -17.60
CA THR A 341 21.88 6.31 -18.29
C THR A 341 21.72 5.04 -19.15
N GLY A 342 20.55 4.40 -19.15
CA GLY A 342 20.31 3.14 -19.86
C GLY A 342 21.01 1.92 -19.26
N ALA A 343 21.61 2.04 -18.07
CA ALA A 343 22.25 0.93 -17.34
C ALA A 343 21.24 -0.10 -16.79
N ARG A 344 19.95 0.30 -16.67
CA ARG A 344 18.80 -0.57 -16.36
C ARG A 344 17.65 -0.21 -17.30
N THR A 345 16.78 -1.16 -17.59
CA THR A 345 15.58 -0.93 -18.44
C THR A 345 14.41 -0.47 -17.58
N LYS A 346 13.92 0.77 -17.76
CA LYS A 346 12.74 1.29 -17.06
C LYS A 346 11.46 0.76 -17.71
N TYR A 347 10.41 0.46 -16.94
CA TYR A 347 9.06 0.27 -17.48
C TYR A 347 8.57 1.59 -18.09
N ILE A 348 8.02 1.57 -19.30
CA ILE A 348 7.35 2.72 -19.92
C ILE A 348 6.04 2.19 -20.50
N SER A 349 4.90 2.69 -20.01
CA SER A 349 3.60 2.16 -20.43
C SER A 349 3.21 2.59 -21.83
N ASP A 350 2.39 1.77 -22.49
CA ASP A 350 1.75 2.09 -23.77
C ASP A 350 0.40 2.81 -23.60
N GLY A 351 -0.15 2.85 -22.38
CA GLY A 351 -1.41 3.51 -22.05
C GLY A 351 -2.68 2.68 -22.28
N ASN A 352 -2.58 1.38 -22.54
CA ASN A 352 -3.72 0.48 -22.69
C ASN A 352 -3.53 -0.82 -21.89
N SER A 353 -4.35 -1.01 -20.85
CA SER A 353 -4.35 -2.21 -20.01
C SER A 353 -4.53 -3.53 -20.77
N ASP A 354 -5.11 -3.50 -21.97
CA ASP A 354 -5.52 -4.68 -22.73
C ASP A 354 -4.42 -5.12 -23.75
N ILE A 355 -3.26 -4.45 -23.69
CA ILE A 355 -2.07 -4.67 -24.52
C ILE A 355 -0.84 -4.78 -23.61
N VAL A 356 0.23 -5.42 -24.10
CA VAL A 356 1.58 -5.33 -23.54
C VAL A 356 2.51 -4.95 -24.69
N THR A 357 3.03 -3.72 -24.69
CA THR A 357 3.91 -3.25 -25.78
C THR A 357 5.39 -3.32 -25.40
N VAL A 358 6.19 -3.98 -26.23
CA VAL A 358 7.64 -4.17 -26.02
C VAL A 358 8.47 -3.86 -27.29
N PRO A 359 9.70 -3.34 -27.16
CA PRO A 359 10.63 -3.25 -28.28
C PRO A 359 11.08 -4.65 -28.72
N LYS A 360 11.37 -4.81 -30.01
CA LYS A 360 11.94 -6.05 -30.55
C LYS A 360 13.24 -6.44 -29.85
N GLY A 361 13.33 -7.69 -29.41
CA GLY A 361 14.36 -8.22 -28.52
C GLY A 361 13.95 -8.30 -27.04
N PHE A 362 12.70 -8.00 -26.70
CA PHE A 362 12.14 -8.15 -25.35
C PHE A 362 10.98 -9.17 -25.29
N GLU A 363 10.50 -9.67 -26.43
CA GLU A 363 9.50 -10.76 -26.50
C GLU A 363 9.95 -12.00 -25.70
N ASP A 364 11.22 -12.41 -25.80
CA ASP A 364 11.78 -13.59 -25.11
C ASP A 364 11.79 -13.50 -23.56
N VAL A 365 11.52 -12.33 -22.97
CA VAL A 365 11.42 -12.16 -21.51
C VAL A 365 9.99 -12.04 -21.00
N ILE A 366 9.01 -11.92 -21.89
CA ILE A 366 7.59 -11.96 -21.54
C ILE A 366 7.16 -13.39 -21.19
N ASP A 367 6.08 -13.50 -20.44
CA ASP A 367 5.49 -14.72 -19.92
C ASP A 367 4.06 -14.86 -20.48
N ASP A 368 3.90 -15.69 -21.51
CA ASP A 368 2.59 -15.92 -22.17
C ASP A 368 1.51 -16.31 -21.16
N ASP A 369 1.88 -17.02 -20.08
CA ASP A 369 0.95 -17.44 -19.04
C ASP A 369 0.40 -16.26 -18.22
N LYS A 370 1.11 -15.12 -18.19
CA LYS A 370 0.73 -13.88 -17.48
C LYS A 370 0.04 -12.85 -18.37
N ILE A 371 0.07 -13.03 -19.70
CA ILE A 371 -0.54 -12.10 -20.66
C ILE A 371 -1.71 -12.70 -21.45
N LYS A 372 -2.25 -13.88 -21.07
CA LYS A 372 -3.35 -14.58 -21.79
C LYS A 372 -4.56 -13.72 -22.15
N ASN A 373 -4.84 -12.70 -21.34
CA ASN A 373 -5.99 -11.79 -21.51
C ASN A 373 -5.59 -10.43 -22.10
N LYS A 374 -4.39 -10.32 -22.70
CA LYS A 374 -3.82 -9.09 -23.28
C LYS A 374 -3.15 -9.39 -24.61
N ASN A 375 -2.99 -8.38 -25.47
CA ASN A 375 -2.33 -8.53 -26.76
C ASN A 375 -0.83 -8.15 -26.68
N LEU A 376 0.09 -9.05 -27.03
CA LEU A 376 1.51 -8.71 -27.15
C LEU A 376 1.78 -7.88 -28.41
N ARG A 377 2.25 -6.64 -28.27
CA ARG A 377 2.64 -5.76 -29.38
C ARG A 377 4.16 -5.59 -29.41
N VAL A 378 4.83 -6.24 -30.36
CA VAL A 378 6.28 -6.06 -30.60
C VAL A 378 6.52 -4.99 -31.66
N TYR A 379 7.38 -4.01 -31.40
CA TYR A 379 7.70 -2.94 -32.37
C TYR A 379 9.22 -2.70 -32.52
N THR A 380 9.63 -2.18 -33.67
CA THR A 380 11.05 -1.82 -33.93
C THR A 380 11.28 -0.34 -33.66
N ILE A 381 12.25 -0.02 -32.80
CA ILE A 381 12.73 1.36 -32.59
C ILE A 381 13.59 1.76 -33.81
N LYS A 382 13.22 2.85 -34.48
CA LYS A 382 14.03 3.47 -35.54
C LYS A 382 15.27 4.13 -34.93
N LYS A 383 16.41 4.00 -35.61
CA LYS A 383 17.68 4.66 -35.26
C LYS A 383 17.75 6.05 -35.88
#